data_AF-S8FEH3-F1
#
_entry.id   AF-S8FEH3-F1
#
_cell.length_a   1.000
_cell.length_b   1.000
_cell.length_c   1.000
_cell.angle_alpha   90.00
_cell.angle_beta   90.00
_cell.angle_gamma   90.00
#
_symmetry.space_group_name_H-M   'P 1'
#
loop_
_entity.id
_entity.type
_entity.pdbx_description
1 polymer ?
#
loop_
_entity_poly.entity_id
_entity_poly.type
_entity_poly.pdbx_seq_one_letter_code
_entity_poly.pdbx_strand_id
1 'polypeptide(L)'
;MVALHAEPSSSSTVQKKNRRKLRRKSAKPTDASAQNDVDEAMSDGAGDITEVVPKSFSQQTEQRAGDDDEVMIDTDASSLPAQSSAPAFPPLPASAQRTTLKSEMRRIPIPPHRMTPLKKDWVNIFSPLTEMLQLQVRMNVQRKCVEIRTSKHTRDIGAIQKGADFVKSYALGFDVNDAIALLRLDDLYLDSFEIKDVKTLHGDHLSRAIGRIAGQDGKTKFTIENASRTRIVLADTKIHILGSFQNIKIARDAIVSLILGSPPGKVYAGLRTVSSRMRQRAL
;
A
#
# COMPACT_ATOMS: atom_id res chain seq x y z
N MET A 1 59.67 10.40 15.89
CA MET A 1 60.34 11.56 16.49
C MET A 1 59.55 12.82 16.16
N VAL A 2 59.60 13.83 17.04
CA VAL A 2 59.07 15.20 16.84
C VAL A 2 60.13 15.95 16.02
N ALA A 3 59.91 16.45 14.79
CA ALA A 3 58.93 17.37 14.21
C ALA A 3 59.38 18.85 14.19
N LEU A 4 59.61 19.37 12.98
CA LEU A 4 59.67 20.78 12.57
C LEU A 4 59.02 20.81 11.16
N HIS A 5 57.84 21.41 10.97
CA HIS A 5 57.61 22.79 10.51
C HIS A 5 58.49 23.19 9.28
N ALA A 6 57.96 23.41 8.06
CA ALA A 6 56.92 24.33 7.55
C ALA A 6 57.56 25.62 6.94
N GLU A 7 57.07 26.27 5.87
CA GLU A 7 55.79 26.22 5.14
C GLU A 7 55.93 26.13 3.59
N PRO A 8 54.84 25.84 2.83
CA PRO A 8 54.85 25.71 1.36
C PRO A 8 54.51 27.00 0.58
N SER A 9 54.44 26.88 -0.75
CA SER A 9 54.39 27.99 -1.72
C SER A 9 53.00 28.58 -2.02
N SER A 10 53.01 29.77 -2.61
CA SER A 10 51.83 30.56 -2.96
C SER A 10 51.14 30.14 -4.26
N SER A 11 49.83 29.88 -4.22
CA SER A 11 48.89 30.27 -5.29
C SER A 11 47.42 30.17 -4.84
N SER A 12 46.62 31.23 -5.08
CA SER A 12 45.15 31.11 -5.10
C SER A 12 44.54 32.22 -5.96
N THR A 13 43.65 31.85 -6.88
CA THR A 13 43.10 32.74 -7.92
C THR A 13 41.76 33.33 -7.50
N VAL A 14 41.63 34.66 -7.51
CA VAL A 14 40.41 35.37 -7.07
C VAL A 14 39.29 35.24 -8.11
N GLN A 15 38.35 34.31 -7.91
CA GLN A 15 37.13 34.20 -8.72
C GLN A 15 35.98 35.08 -8.18
N LYS A 16 35.42 35.92 -9.05
CA LYS A 16 34.38 36.92 -8.72
C LYS A 16 33.01 36.28 -8.49
N LYS A 17 32.40 36.50 -7.32
CA LYS A 17 31.05 35.99 -6.98
C LYS A 17 29.93 36.93 -7.48
N ASN A 18 29.22 36.51 -8.54
CA ASN A 18 28.05 37.25 -9.07
C ASN A 18 26.82 37.16 -8.15
N ARG A 19 26.60 38.18 -7.32
CA ARG A 19 25.46 38.26 -6.36
C ARG A 19 24.14 38.64 -7.04
N ARG A 20 23.43 37.66 -7.61
CA ARG A 20 22.13 37.83 -8.27
C ARG A 20 21.05 38.25 -7.26
N LYS A 21 20.53 39.48 -7.37
CA LYS A 21 19.46 40.02 -6.49
C LYS A 21 18.14 39.27 -6.71
N LEU A 22 17.53 38.77 -5.63
CA LEU A 22 16.18 38.21 -5.65
C LEU A 22 15.15 39.30 -5.32
N ARG A 23 14.26 39.64 -6.26
CA ARG A 23 13.15 40.59 -6.02
C ARG A 23 11.99 39.85 -5.35
N ARG A 24 11.66 40.22 -4.11
CA ARG A 24 10.36 39.85 -3.49
C ARG A 24 9.25 40.53 -4.30
N LYS A 25 8.21 39.79 -4.70
CA LYS A 25 6.93 40.36 -5.15
C LYS A 25 5.98 40.33 -3.94
N SER A 26 5.39 41.48 -3.62
CA SER A 26 4.41 41.60 -2.54
C SER A 26 3.06 40.99 -2.94
N ALA A 27 2.42 40.34 -1.97
CA ALA A 27 0.96 40.21 -1.96
C ALA A 27 0.37 41.48 -1.33
N LYS A 28 -0.91 41.78 -1.63
CA LYS A 28 -1.71 42.80 -0.94
C LYS A 28 -3.04 42.15 -0.53
N PRO A 29 -3.53 42.35 0.71
CA PRO A 29 -4.72 41.67 1.21
C PRO A 29 -6.02 42.40 0.85
N THR A 30 -7.15 41.70 1.04
CA THR A 30 -8.50 42.26 1.14
C THR A 30 -9.21 41.67 2.35
N ASP A 31 -9.16 42.42 3.44
CA ASP A 31 -10.08 42.38 4.59
C ASP A 31 -11.39 43.11 4.19
N ALA A 32 -12.53 43.10 4.90
CA ALA A 32 -12.94 42.49 6.17
C ALA A 32 -14.50 42.41 6.25
N SER A 33 -15.04 41.76 7.30
CA SER A 33 -16.39 41.98 7.92
C SER A 33 -17.65 41.68 7.06
N ALA A 34 -18.84 41.36 7.60
CA ALA A 34 -19.37 41.16 8.97
C ALA A 34 -20.32 39.90 8.92
N GLN A 35 -20.63 39.10 9.96
CA GLN A 35 -21.18 39.38 11.32
C GLN A 35 -22.57 40.04 11.27
N ASN A 36 -23.64 39.55 11.91
CA ASN A 36 -23.81 38.56 13.01
C ASN A 36 -25.16 37.77 12.91
N ASP A 37 -25.33 36.75 13.76
CA ASP A 37 -26.50 36.33 14.60
C ASP A 37 -27.89 36.99 14.34
N VAL A 38 -29.07 36.36 14.47
CA VAL A 38 -29.54 35.06 15.04
C VAL A 38 -30.78 34.53 14.20
N ASP A 39 -31.76 33.67 14.54
CA ASP A 39 -32.26 33.02 15.79
C ASP A 39 -33.04 31.69 15.51
N GLU A 40 -33.78 31.15 16.51
CA GLU A 40 -34.59 29.90 16.49
C GLU A 40 -35.73 29.78 15.43
N ALA A 41 -35.99 28.52 14.99
CA ALA A 41 -37.32 28.03 14.56
C ALA A 41 -37.44 26.49 14.70
N MET A 42 -38.63 25.99 15.03
CA MET A 42 -38.97 24.57 15.26
C MET A 42 -39.83 23.94 14.14
N SER A 43 -40.04 22.62 14.23
CA SER A 43 -41.08 21.77 13.58
C SER A 43 -40.77 21.07 12.24
N ASP A 44 -40.78 19.74 12.33
CA ASP A 44 -41.30 18.71 11.42
C ASP A 44 -40.88 18.58 9.95
N GLY A 45 -40.45 17.36 9.61
CA GLY A 45 -40.13 16.88 8.27
C GLY A 45 -39.75 15.40 8.27
N ALA A 46 -40.73 14.51 8.51
CA ALA A 46 -40.50 13.07 8.62
C ALA A 46 -40.10 12.42 7.28
N GLY A 47 -39.15 11.48 7.31
CA GLY A 47 -38.62 10.84 6.11
C GLY A 47 -37.57 9.76 6.39
N ASP A 48 -37.91 8.76 7.20
CA ASP A 48 -37.06 7.57 7.42
C ASP A 48 -37.18 6.58 6.23
N ILE A 49 -36.07 5.98 5.83
CA ILE A 49 -36.01 4.93 4.80
C ILE A 49 -34.96 3.90 5.22
N THR A 50 -35.44 2.75 5.69
CA THR A 50 -34.65 1.74 6.40
C THR A 50 -34.00 0.70 5.49
N GLU A 51 -32.89 0.12 5.97
CA GLU A 51 -32.17 -0.98 5.29
C GLU A 51 -33.02 -2.27 5.21
N VAL A 52 -32.90 -3.00 4.10
CA VAL A 52 -33.53 -4.32 3.94
C VAL A 52 -32.47 -5.41 3.96
N VAL A 53 -32.42 -6.18 5.06
CA VAL A 53 -31.62 -7.40 5.20
C VAL A 53 -32.53 -8.62 5.09
N PRO A 54 -32.36 -9.52 4.10
CA PRO A 54 -33.15 -10.75 4.01
C PRO A 54 -32.66 -11.77 5.04
N LYS A 55 -33.59 -12.29 5.85
CA LYS A 55 -33.39 -13.50 6.67
C LYS A 55 -34.33 -14.61 6.24
N SER A 56 -33.84 -15.84 6.35
CA SER A 56 -34.56 -17.09 6.08
C SER A 56 -35.87 -17.18 6.88
N PHE A 57 -36.93 -17.64 6.22
CA PHE A 57 -38.19 -17.99 6.89
C PHE A 57 -38.43 -19.50 6.80
N SER A 58 -38.90 -20.08 7.90
CA SER A 58 -39.20 -21.52 8.02
C SER A 58 -40.44 -21.67 8.89
N GLN A 59 -41.47 -22.35 8.39
CA GLN A 59 -42.65 -22.67 9.18
C GLN A 59 -43.16 -24.07 8.85
N GLN A 60 -43.49 -24.81 9.91
CA GLN A 60 -44.41 -25.94 9.91
C GLN A 60 -45.83 -25.40 10.16
N THR A 61 -46.86 -26.24 10.00
CA THR A 61 -47.79 -26.65 11.09
C THR A 61 -49.19 -27.08 10.59
N GLU A 62 -49.70 -28.17 11.19
CA GLU A 62 -51.11 -28.65 11.29
C GLU A 62 -51.98 -28.98 10.05
N GLN A 63 -52.01 -30.28 9.72
CA GLN A 63 -53.16 -31.20 9.89
C GLN A 63 -54.60 -30.74 9.59
N ARG A 64 -55.27 -31.50 8.69
CA ARG A 64 -56.67 -31.98 8.80
C ARG A 64 -56.78 -33.38 8.15
N ALA A 65 -57.89 -34.10 8.35
CA ALA A 65 -57.98 -35.56 8.14
C ALA A 65 -59.19 -36.03 7.29
N GLY A 66 -59.06 -37.22 6.70
CA GLY A 66 -60.05 -37.93 5.87
C GLY A 66 -60.09 -37.47 4.41
N ASP A 67 -60.39 -38.32 3.42
CA ASP A 67 -60.42 -39.80 3.38
C ASP A 67 -60.37 -40.27 1.90
N ASP A 68 -60.45 -41.58 1.65
CA ASP A 68 -60.76 -42.27 0.37
C ASP A 68 -59.67 -42.42 -0.74
N ASP A 69 -59.83 -43.55 -1.47
CA ASP A 69 -59.24 -43.99 -2.75
C ASP A 69 -57.72 -44.12 -2.95
N GLU A 70 -57.17 -45.26 -2.49
CA GLU A 70 -55.95 -45.87 -3.05
C GLU A 70 -56.18 -46.38 -4.49
N VAL A 71 -55.71 -45.65 -5.51
CA VAL A 71 -55.72 -46.12 -6.91
C VAL A 71 -54.32 -46.56 -7.35
N MET A 72 -54.02 -47.85 -7.13
CA MET A 72 -52.78 -48.50 -7.56
C MET A 72 -52.73 -48.64 -9.09
N ILE A 73 -52.04 -47.72 -9.77
CA ILE A 73 -51.71 -47.86 -11.20
C ILE A 73 -50.27 -48.38 -11.35
N ASP A 74 -50.17 -49.70 -11.54
CA ASP A 74 -48.99 -50.32 -12.15
C ASP A 74 -48.84 -49.78 -13.58
N THR A 75 -47.76 -49.04 -13.86
CA THR A 75 -47.42 -48.60 -15.22
C THR A 75 -46.20 -49.35 -15.71
N ASP A 76 -46.40 -50.18 -16.72
CA ASP A 76 -45.37 -51.03 -17.31
C ASP A 76 -44.20 -50.21 -17.89
N ALA A 77 -43.00 -50.80 -17.88
CA ALA A 77 -41.74 -50.14 -18.20
C ALA A 77 -41.52 -50.03 -19.72
N SER A 78 -42.43 -49.38 -20.45
CA SER A 78 -42.28 -49.14 -21.89
C SER A 78 -42.93 -47.85 -22.41
N SER A 79 -42.15 -47.12 -23.21
CA SER A 79 -42.55 -46.04 -24.14
C SER A 79 -43.33 -44.82 -23.59
N LEU A 80 -42.59 -43.83 -23.09
CA LEU A 80 -42.95 -42.41 -23.22
C LEU A 80 -41.74 -41.57 -23.66
N PRO A 81 -41.77 -40.88 -24.81
CA PRO A 81 -40.73 -39.94 -25.19
C PRO A 81 -40.94 -38.62 -24.43
N ALA A 82 -40.20 -38.41 -23.35
CA ALA A 82 -40.24 -37.18 -22.57
C ALA A 82 -39.70 -35.98 -23.38
N GLN A 83 -40.58 -35.31 -24.13
CA GLN A 83 -40.28 -34.05 -24.82
C GLN A 83 -40.19 -32.90 -23.80
N SER A 84 -39.10 -32.86 -23.03
CA SER A 84 -38.76 -31.71 -22.22
C SER A 84 -38.44 -30.53 -23.14
N SER A 85 -39.33 -29.52 -23.14
CA SER A 85 -39.28 -28.35 -24.03
C SER A 85 -38.17 -27.32 -23.67
N ALA A 86 -37.10 -27.78 -23.02
CA ALA A 86 -35.94 -26.98 -22.68
C ALA A 86 -34.88 -27.05 -23.80
N PRO A 87 -34.46 -25.92 -24.39
CA PRO A 87 -33.41 -25.93 -25.41
C PRO A 87 -32.08 -26.40 -24.80
N ALA A 88 -31.57 -27.54 -25.29
CA ALA A 88 -30.30 -28.11 -24.88
C ALA A 88 -29.13 -27.30 -25.45
N PHE A 89 -28.72 -26.26 -24.72
CA PHE A 89 -27.53 -25.47 -25.09
C PHE A 89 -26.26 -26.32 -24.98
N PRO A 90 -25.41 -26.38 -26.02
CA PRO A 90 -24.12 -27.05 -25.91
C PRO A 90 -23.23 -26.32 -24.88
N PRO A 91 -22.39 -27.05 -24.12
CA PRO A 91 -21.49 -26.43 -23.16
C PRO A 91 -20.57 -25.42 -23.86
N LEU A 92 -20.41 -24.25 -23.26
CA LEU A 92 -19.57 -23.18 -23.82
C LEU A 92 -18.16 -23.72 -24.15
N PRO A 93 -17.62 -23.47 -25.35
CA PRO A 93 -16.29 -23.94 -25.69
C PRO A 93 -15.25 -23.33 -24.74
N ALA A 94 -14.19 -24.07 -24.45
CA ALA A 94 -13.14 -23.66 -23.51
C ALA A 94 -12.37 -22.37 -23.92
N SER A 95 -12.63 -21.87 -25.13
CA SER A 95 -12.22 -20.54 -25.62
C SER A 95 -13.14 -19.40 -25.14
N ALA A 96 -14.43 -19.65 -24.96
CA ALA A 96 -15.42 -18.67 -24.50
C ALA A 96 -15.48 -18.56 -22.96
N GLN A 97 -15.24 -19.67 -22.24
CA GLN A 97 -15.08 -19.64 -20.77
C GLN A 97 -13.84 -18.86 -20.33
N ARG A 98 -12.85 -18.67 -21.22
CA ARG A 98 -11.79 -17.66 -21.03
C ARG A 98 -12.36 -16.29 -21.37
N THR A 99 -13.06 -15.69 -20.40
CA THR A 99 -13.39 -14.26 -20.39
C THR A 99 -12.16 -13.49 -20.86
N THR A 100 -12.24 -12.84 -22.03
CA THR A 100 -11.08 -12.24 -22.66
C THR A 100 -10.63 -11.06 -21.81
N LEU A 101 -9.60 -11.29 -20.99
CA LEU A 101 -9.07 -10.30 -20.05
C LEU A 101 -8.72 -9.04 -20.82
N LYS A 102 -9.59 -8.02 -20.75
CA LYS A 102 -9.37 -6.72 -21.38
C LYS A 102 -8.01 -6.22 -20.90
N SER A 103 -7.09 -6.05 -21.84
CA SER A 103 -5.68 -5.77 -21.54
C SER A 103 -5.58 -4.51 -20.68
N GLU A 104 -5.35 -4.73 -19.40
CA GLU A 104 -5.45 -3.73 -18.35
C GLU A 104 -4.14 -2.97 -18.27
N MET A 105 -4.19 -1.68 -17.98
CA MET A 105 -3.00 -0.82 -17.93
C MET A 105 -3.02 0.07 -16.69
N ARG A 106 -2.07 -0.16 -15.78
CA ARG A 106 -1.77 0.74 -14.66
C ARG A 106 -0.61 1.68 -15.03
N ARG A 107 -0.67 2.91 -14.51
CA ARG A 107 0.36 3.94 -14.68
C ARG A 107 0.84 4.39 -13.31
N ILE A 108 2.10 4.15 -12.98
CA ILE A 108 2.71 4.52 -11.70
C ILE A 108 3.55 5.78 -11.93
N PRO A 109 3.21 6.95 -11.33
CA PRO A 109 4.05 8.14 -11.38
C PRO A 109 5.25 7.97 -10.46
N ILE A 110 6.43 8.44 -10.89
CA ILE A 110 7.68 8.26 -10.14
C ILE A 110 8.27 9.62 -9.76
N PRO A 111 8.61 9.87 -8.47
CA PRO A 111 9.18 11.12 -8.01
C PRO A 111 10.44 11.52 -8.81
N PRO A 112 10.64 12.82 -9.12
CA PRO A 112 11.80 13.26 -9.90
C PRO A 112 13.16 12.83 -9.34
N HIS A 113 13.30 12.77 -8.01
CA HIS A 113 14.54 12.32 -7.34
C HIS A 113 14.82 10.81 -7.48
N ARG A 114 13.82 9.98 -7.80
CA ARG A 114 14.00 8.55 -8.12
C ARG A 114 14.20 8.28 -9.61
N MET A 115 14.04 9.28 -10.48
CA MET A 115 14.19 9.12 -11.93
C MET A 115 15.61 8.74 -12.38
N THR A 116 16.64 9.18 -11.64
CA THR A 116 18.04 8.84 -11.91
C THR A 116 18.39 7.39 -11.54
N PRO A 117 18.17 6.92 -10.28
CA PRO A 117 18.44 5.52 -9.95
C PRO A 117 17.53 4.56 -10.75
N LEU A 118 16.27 4.92 -11.03
CA LEU A 118 15.37 4.11 -11.87
C LEU A 118 15.98 3.75 -13.23
N LYS A 119 16.75 4.66 -13.86
CA LYS A 119 17.43 4.39 -15.14
C LYS A 119 18.63 3.46 -14.99
N LYS A 120 19.34 3.53 -13.86
CA LYS A 120 20.49 2.66 -13.55
C LYS A 120 20.02 1.25 -13.24
N ASP A 121 19.03 1.13 -12.38
CA ASP A 121 18.55 -0.14 -11.83
C ASP A 121 17.44 -0.77 -12.72
N TRP A 122 17.12 -0.15 -13.87
CA TRP A 122 16.02 -0.56 -14.76
C TRP A 122 16.06 -2.04 -15.15
N VAL A 123 17.26 -2.58 -15.37
CA VAL A 123 17.46 -4.01 -15.72
C VAL A 123 16.90 -4.93 -14.63
N ASN A 124 17.22 -4.62 -13.37
CA ASN A 124 16.80 -5.37 -12.19
C ASN A 124 15.31 -5.17 -11.85
N ILE A 125 14.68 -4.14 -12.44
CA ILE A 125 13.26 -3.80 -12.26
C ILE A 125 12.40 -4.44 -13.36
N PHE A 126 12.86 -4.45 -14.62
CA PHE A 126 12.08 -5.05 -15.71
C PHE A 126 12.11 -6.58 -15.65
N SER A 127 13.27 -7.19 -15.41
CA SER A 127 13.47 -8.65 -15.48
C SER A 127 12.45 -9.42 -14.61
N PRO A 128 12.30 -9.14 -13.30
CA PRO A 128 11.29 -9.81 -12.47
C PRO A 128 9.85 -9.61 -12.95
N LEU A 129 9.50 -8.43 -13.46
CA LEU A 129 8.15 -8.13 -13.97
C LEU A 129 7.84 -8.86 -15.28
N THR A 130 8.83 -9.05 -16.15
CA THR A 130 8.67 -9.77 -17.42
C THR A 130 8.79 -11.28 -17.26
N GLU A 131 9.62 -11.78 -16.36
CA GLU A 131 9.91 -13.20 -16.20
C GLU A 131 8.91 -13.88 -15.25
N MET A 132 8.71 -13.33 -14.05
CA MET A 132 7.83 -13.95 -13.04
C MET A 132 6.34 -13.67 -13.33
N LEU A 133 6.02 -12.43 -13.74
CA LEU A 133 4.63 -11.96 -13.89
C LEU A 133 4.16 -11.85 -15.36
N GLN A 134 5.09 -11.94 -16.33
CA GLN A 134 4.80 -11.90 -17.77
C GLN A 134 4.01 -10.65 -18.21
N LEU A 135 4.28 -9.52 -17.55
CA LEU A 135 3.68 -8.21 -17.83
C LEU A 135 4.49 -7.44 -18.88
N GLN A 136 3.82 -6.62 -19.68
CA GLN A 136 4.48 -5.65 -20.56
C GLN A 136 4.75 -4.36 -19.78
N VAL A 137 6.00 -3.91 -19.74
CA VAL A 137 6.42 -2.75 -18.93
C VAL A 137 7.11 -1.72 -19.83
N ARG A 138 6.72 -0.44 -19.71
CA ARG A 138 7.29 0.68 -20.47
C ARG A 138 7.63 1.86 -19.56
N MET A 139 8.86 2.36 -19.65
CA MET A 139 9.25 3.62 -19.01
C MET A 139 8.89 4.82 -19.91
N ASN A 140 8.04 5.73 -19.45
CA ASN A 140 7.77 7.00 -20.13
C ASN A 140 8.54 8.14 -19.45
N VAL A 141 9.73 8.43 -19.97
CA VAL A 141 10.67 9.43 -19.41
C VAL A 141 10.10 10.85 -19.45
N GLN A 142 9.32 11.20 -20.48
CA GLN A 142 8.71 12.53 -20.62
C GLN A 142 7.63 12.76 -19.54
N ARG A 143 6.72 11.79 -19.36
CA ARG A 143 5.65 11.87 -18.36
C ARG A 143 6.08 11.49 -16.94
N LYS A 144 7.30 10.97 -16.76
CA LYS A 144 7.86 10.47 -15.49
C LYS A 144 7.02 9.34 -14.86
N CYS A 145 6.43 8.50 -15.70
CA CYS A 145 5.62 7.35 -15.28
C CYS A 145 6.17 6.04 -15.85
N VAL A 146 5.97 4.94 -15.12
CA VAL A 146 6.05 3.58 -15.67
C VAL A 146 4.64 3.12 -16.00
N GLU A 147 4.47 2.59 -17.21
CA GLU A 147 3.22 2.00 -17.71
C GLU A 147 3.38 0.48 -17.65
N ILE A 148 2.48 -0.20 -16.92
CA ILE A 148 2.42 -1.68 -16.81
C ILE A 148 1.13 -2.14 -17.49
N ARG A 149 1.22 -3.19 -18.31
CA ARG A 149 0.10 -3.73 -19.09
C ARG A 149 0.03 -5.25 -19.02
N THR A 150 -1.15 -5.84 -18.86
CA THR A 150 -1.34 -7.30 -18.92
C THR A 150 -1.14 -7.83 -20.34
N SER A 151 -0.45 -8.97 -20.46
CA SER A 151 -0.21 -9.67 -21.72
C SER A 151 -1.14 -10.87 -21.88
N LYS A 152 -1.14 -11.52 -23.07
CA LYS A 152 -1.85 -12.79 -23.29
C LYS A 152 -1.26 -13.98 -22.51
N HIS A 153 -0.07 -13.81 -21.92
CA HIS A 153 0.65 -14.86 -21.18
C HIS A 153 0.44 -14.73 -19.67
N THR A 154 0.12 -13.53 -19.17
CA THR A 154 -0.23 -13.26 -17.76
C THR A 154 -1.41 -14.15 -17.34
N ARG A 155 -1.15 -15.15 -16.49
CA ARG A 155 -2.16 -16.14 -16.05
C ARG A 155 -2.98 -15.69 -14.84
N ASP A 156 -2.40 -14.82 -14.00
CA ASP A 156 -3.01 -14.33 -12.77
C ASP A 156 -3.57 -12.91 -12.95
N ILE A 157 -4.77 -12.67 -12.41
CA ILE A 157 -5.44 -11.38 -12.39
C ILE A 157 -4.76 -10.44 -11.37
N GLY A 158 -4.23 -10.98 -10.26
CA GLY A 158 -3.50 -10.24 -9.24
C GLY A 158 -2.14 -9.69 -9.69
N ALA A 159 -1.53 -10.29 -10.73
CA ALA A 159 -0.18 -9.96 -11.19
C ALA A 159 0.02 -8.48 -11.50
N ILE A 160 -0.94 -7.81 -12.17
CA ILE A 160 -0.82 -6.37 -12.46
C ILE A 160 -0.86 -5.50 -11.20
N GLN A 161 -1.55 -5.92 -10.14
CA GLN A 161 -1.53 -5.23 -8.85
C GLN A 161 -0.18 -5.44 -8.14
N LYS A 162 0.31 -6.69 -8.05
CA LYS A 162 1.64 -7.00 -7.48
C LYS A 162 2.76 -6.24 -8.21
N GLY A 163 2.73 -6.21 -9.54
CA GLY A 163 3.67 -5.44 -10.36
C GLY A 163 3.56 -3.93 -10.17
N ALA A 164 2.36 -3.39 -9.95
CA ALA A 164 2.17 -1.98 -9.63
C ALA A 164 2.72 -1.63 -8.23
N ASP A 165 2.46 -2.44 -7.21
CA ASP A 165 2.96 -2.18 -5.86
C ASP A 165 4.48 -2.42 -5.72
N PHE A 166 5.06 -3.31 -6.53
CA PHE A 166 6.52 -3.41 -6.72
C PHE A 166 7.13 -2.10 -7.24
N VAL A 167 6.62 -1.53 -8.33
CA VAL A 167 7.13 -0.25 -8.86
C VAL A 167 6.84 0.91 -7.90
N LYS A 168 5.71 0.87 -7.19
CA LYS A 168 5.33 1.86 -6.16
C LYS A 168 6.27 1.82 -4.95
N SER A 169 6.68 0.65 -4.47
CA SER A 169 7.64 0.55 -3.36
C SER A 169 9.01 1.11 -3.75
N TYR A 170 9.50 0.80 -4.95
CA TYR A 170 10.72 1.42 -5.48
C TYR A 170 10.56 2.94 -5.68
N ALA A 171 9.38 3.43 -6.08
CA ALA A 171 9.11 4.86 -6.18
C ALA A 171 9.08 5.58 -4.81
N LEU A 172 8.67 4.88 -3.74
CA LEU A 172 8.68 5.36 -2.35
C LEU A 172 10.06 5.26 -1.67
N GLY A 173 11.06 4.65 -2.33
CA GLY A 173 12.46 4.68 -1.90
C GLY A 173 13.05 3.35 -1.44
N PHE A 174 12.29 2.25 -1.46
CA PHE A 174 12.83 0.92 -1.15
C PHE A 174 13.89 0.48 -2.16
N ASP A 175 14.76 -0.44 -1.76
CA ASP A 175 15.72 -1.09 -2.65
C ASP A 175 15.02 -2.13 -3.57
N VAL A 176 15.62 -2.43 -4.72
CA VAL A 176 15.07 -3.41 -5.68
C VAL A 176 15.00 -4.80 -5.05
N ASN A 177 16.01 -5.21 -4.27
CA ASN A 177 16.04 -6.54 -3.65
C ASN A 177 14.93 -6.73 -2.62
N ASP A 178 14.64 -5.69 -1.83
CA ASP A 178 13.54 -5.68 -0.87
C ASP A 178 12.17 -5.60 -1.57
N ALA A 179 12.08 -4.85 -2.68
CA ALA A 179 10.87 -4.80 -3.49
C ALA A 179 10.56 -6.16 -4.15
N ILE A 180 11.57 -6.92 -4.61
CA ILE A 180 11.39 -8.27 -5.19
C ILE A 180 10.70 -9.24 -4.20
N ALA A 181 10.80 -9.02 -2.89
CA ALA A 181 10.07 -9.82 -1.91
C ALA A 181 8.53 -9.72 -2.08
N LEU A 182 8.00 -8.55 -2.49
CA LEU A 182 6.57 -8.34 -2.80
C LEU A 182 6.09 -9.15 -4.02
N LEU A 183 7.01 -9.61 -4.87
CA LEU A 183 6.70 -10.48 -6.02
C LEU A 183 6.78 -11.98 -5.66
N ARG A 184 7.26 -12.32 -4.46
CA ARG A 184 7.48 -13.70 -3.99
C ARG A 184 6.57 -14.11 -2.82
N LEU A 185 6.12 -13.16 -2.01
CA LEU A 185 5.40 -13.37 -0.76
C LEU A 185 4.18 -12.45 -0.71
N ASP A 186 2.98 -13.04 -0.74
CA ASP A 186 1.72 -12.31 -0.83
C ASP A 186 1.30 -11.67 0.51
N ASP A 187 1.77 -12.20 1.64
CA ASP A 187 1.54 -11.68 3.00
C ASP A 187 2.36 -10.40 3.32
N LEU A 188 3.00 -9.79 2.32
CA LEU A 188 3.96 -8.72 2.48
C LEU A 188 3.36 -7.38 2.02
N TYR A 189 3.05 -6.51 2.98
CA TYR A 189 2.34 -5.26 2.76
C TYR A 189 3.29 -4.06 2.77
N LEU A 190 2.83 -2.95 2.20
CA LEU A 190 3.48 -1.64 2.30
C LEU A 190 2.56 -0.68 3.06
N ASP A 191 3.03 -0.24 4.22
CA ASP A 191 2.41 0.76 5.07
C ASP A 191 3.10 2.14 4.87
N SER A 192 2.35 3.22 5.04
CA SER A 192 2.81 4.59 4.84
C SER A 192 2.15 5.52 5.85
N PHE A 193 2.97 6.24 6.61
CA PHE A 193 2.55 6.99 7.79
C PHE A 193 3.27 8.34 7.86
N GLU A 194 2.58 9.43 8.24
CA GLU A 194 3.21 10.75 8.44
C GLU A 194 3.33 11.07 9.94
N ILE A 195 4.51 11.55 10.38
CA ILE A 195 4.82 11.81 11.80
C ILE A 195 3.76 12.69 12.49
N LYS A 196 3.14 13.61 11.74
CA LYS A 196 2.09 14.53 12.21
C LYS A 196 0.84 13.81 12.71
N ASP A 197 0.51 12.64 12.15
CA ASP A 197 -0.71 11.89 12.42
C ASP A 197 -0.73 11.31 13.86
N VAL A 198 0.45 11.14 14.47
CA VAL A 198 0.62 10.78 15.89
C VAL A 198 0.81 12.00 16.78
N LYS A 199 1.54 13.02 16.30
CA LYS A 199 1.80 14.25 17.07
C LYS A 199 2.16 15.40 16.15
N THR A 200 1.49 16.54 16.35
CA THR A 200 1.68 17.80 15.61
C THR A 200 3.00 18.51 15.97
N LEU A 201 4.12 17.88 15.60
CA LEU A 201 5.47 18.38 15.82
C LEU A 201 5.87 19.40 14.75
N HIS A 202 6.51 20.49 15.19
CA HIS A 202 6.93 21.61 14.36
C HIS A 202 8.44 21.88 14.54
N GLY A 203 9.09 22.35 13.46
CA GLY A 203 10.49 22.79 13.46
C GLY A 203 11.46 21.79 14.12
N ASP A 204 12.25 22.27 15.07
CA ASP A 204 13.28 21.52 15.79
C ASP A 204 12.74 20.26 16.48
N HIS A 205 11.47 20.25 16.91
CA HIS A 205 10.88 19.06 17.53
C HIS A 205 10.62 17.94 16.52
N LEU A 206 10.27 18.28 15.28
CA LEU A 206 10.14 17.33 14.18
C LEU A 206 11.51 16.79 13.76
N SER A 207 12.50 17.67 13.58
CA SER A 207 13.89 17.29 13.30
C SER A 207 14.47 16.36 14.38
N ARG A 208 14.22 16.69 15.66
CA ARG A 208 14.62 15.85 16.82
C ARG A 208 13.90 14.50 16.84
N ALA A 209 12.63 14.43 16.43
CA ALA A 209 11.91 13.16 16.32
C ALA A 209 12.50 12.27 15.21
N ILE A 210 12.75 12.84 14.02
CA ILE A 210 13.42 12.16 12.90
C ILE A 210 14.80 11.61 13.33
N GLY A 211 15.61 12.44 13.98
CA GLY A 211 16.92 12.05 14.50
C GLY A 211 16.89 10.91 15.53
N ARG A 212 15.78 10.76 16.29
CA ARG A 212 15.58 9.62 17.21
C ARG A 212 15.20 8.33 16.52
N ILE A 213 14.43 8.41 15.43
CA ILE A 213 13.99 7.25 14.64
C ILE A 213 15.16 6.67 13.85
N ALA A 214 15.98 7.54 13.23
CA ALA A 214 17.23 7.14 12.62
C ALA A 214 18.24 6.63 13.68
N GLY A 215 18.48 7.44 14.71
CA GLY A 215 19.62 7.29 15.61
C GLY A 215 20.94 7.65 14.94
N GLN A 216 22.03 7.55 15.69
CA GLN A 216 23.38 7.72 15.16
C GLN A 216 23.61 6.70 14.03
N ASP A 217 24.03 7.17 12.86
CA ASP A 217 24.34 6.36 11.67
C ASP A 217 23.22 5.40 11.23
N GLY A 218 21.95 5.67 11.57
CA GLY A 218 20.83 4.78 11.29
C GLY A 218 20.72 3.56 12.22
N LYS A 219 21.53 3.46 13.29
CA LYS A 219 21.59 2.30 14.20
C LYS A 219 20.25 1.98 14.89
N THR A 220 19.46 2.99 15.26
CA THR A 220 18.11 2.78 15.82
C THR A 220 17.19 2.18 14.76
N LYS A 221 17.18 2.76 13.54
CA LYS A 221 16.39 2.26 12.39
C LYS A 221 16.70 0.79 12.11
N PHE A 222 17.99 0.46 11.98
CA PHE A 222 18.46 -0.90 11.67
C PHE A 222 18.15 -1.91 12.80
N THR A 223 18.21 -1.47 14.06
CA THR A 223 17.81 -2.29 15.22
C THR A 223 16.32 -2.62 15.18
N ILE A 224 15.46 -1.67 14.77
CA ILE A 224 14.03 -1.92 14.57
C ILE A 224 13.84 -2.90 13.40
N GLU A 225 14.38 -2.61 12.21
CA GLU A 225 14.25 -3.46 11.01
C GLU A 225 14.60 -4.93 11.27
N ASN A 226 15.72 -5.18 11.94
CA ASN A 226 16.16 -6.53 12.29
C ASN A 226 15.30 -7.18 13.40
N ALA A 227 14.78 -6.39 14.35
CA ALA A 227 13.93 -6.89 15.43
C ALA A 227 12.52 -7.29 14.96
N SER A 228 11.90 -6.49 14.08
CA SER A 228 10.56 -6.77 13.52
C SER A 228 10.58 -7.56 12.22
N ARG A 229 11.74 -7.79 11.59
CA ARG A 229 11.85 -8.33 10.22
C ARG A 229 11.04 -7.49 9.22
N THR A 230 11.28 -6.18 9.23
CA THR A 230 10.68 -5.21 8.32
C THR A 230 11.75 -4.37 7.63
N ARG A 231 11.38 -3.71 6.54
CA ARG A 231 12.20 -2.67 5.92
C ARG A 231 11.54 -1.31 6.14
N ILE A 232 12.35 -0.29 6.42
CA ILE A 232 11.86 1.04 6.77
C ILE A 232 12.57 2.09 5.90
N VAL A 233 11.80 2.91 5.19
CA VAL A 233 12.30 4.10 4.50
C VAL A 233 11.79 5.33 5.23
N LEU A 234 12.70 6.23 5.58
CA LEU A 234 12.38 7.52 6.20
C LEU A 234 12.57 8.62 5.15
N ALA A 235 11.52 9.39 4.90
CA ALA A 235 11.43 10.44 3.90
C ALA A 235 10.87 11.72 4.57
N ASP A 236 11.73 12.38 5.35
CA ASP A 236 11.45 13.56 6.18
C ASP A 236 10.22 13.39 7.09
N THR A 237 9.04 13.85 6.67
CA THR A 237 7.80 13.70 7.46
C THR A 237 7.17 12.31 7.32
N LYS A 238 7.45 11.59 6.23
CA LYS A 238 6.81 10.32 5.89
C LYS A 238 7.73 9.14 6.17
N ILE A 239 7.12 8.05 6.65
CA ILE A 239 7.79 6.81 6.97
C ILE A 239 7.03 5.70 6.24
N HIS A 240 7.77 4.91 5.46
CA HIS A 240 7.23 3.76 4.74
C HIS A 240 7.78 2.49 5.39
N ILE A 241 6.91 1.52 5.68
CA ILE A 241 7.27 0.25 6.31
C ILE A 241 6.81 -0.88 5.39
N LEU A 242 7.71 -1.81 5.09
CA LEU A 242 7.44 -3.00 4.27
C LEU A 242 7.64 -4.26 5.13
N GLY A 243 6.65 -5.15 5.13
CA GLY A 243 6.67 -6.38 5.94
C GLY A 243 5.30 -7.02 6.09
N SER A 244 5.22 -8.11 6.86
CA SER A 244 3.92 -8.72 7.21
C SER A 244 3.12 -7.83 8.16
N PHE A 245 1.79 -7.86 8.09
CA PHE A 245 0.90 -6.96 8.85
C PHE A 245 1.22 -6.88 10.36
N GLN A 246 1.40 -8.04 11.01
CA GLN A 246 1.75 -8.12 12.44
C GLN A 246 3.13 -7.51 12.74
N ASN A 247 4.09 -7.63 11.82
CA ASN A 247 5.45 -7.10 11.95
C ASN A 247 5.47 -5.57 11.75
N ILE A 248 4.69 -5.08 10.77
CA ILE A 248 4.46 -3.66 10.53
C ILE A 248 3.89 -3.00 11.79
N LYS A 249 2.88 -3.59 12.43
CA LYS A 249 2.31 -3.06 13.67
C LYS A 249 3.37 -2.89 14.77
N ILE A 250 4.22 -3.89 14.97
CA ILE A 250 5.29 -3.86 15.98
C ILE A 250 6.35 -2.79 15.65
N ALA A 251 6.73 -2.63 14.38
CA ALA A 251 7.63 -1.56 13.93
C ALA A 251 7.00 -0.17 14.12
N ARG A 252 5.73 -0.01 13.74
CA ARG A 252 4.92 1.20 13.90
C ARG A 252 4.84 1.59 15.38
N ASP A 253 4.46 0.68 16.28
CA ASP A 253 4.37 0.92 17.73
C ASP A 253 5.71 1.39 18.34
N ALA A 254 6.84 0.84 17.86
CA ALA A 254 8.18 1.26 18.28
C ALA A 254 8.55 2.67 17.76
N ILE A 255 8.21 2.99 16.51
CA ILE A 255 8.40 4.32 15.91
C ILE A 255 7.52 5.37 16.61
N VAL A 256 6.24 5.06 16.82
CA VAL A 256 5.30 5.90 17.60
C VAL A 256 5.87 6.18 18.99
N SER A 257 6.38 5.16 19.68
CA SER A 257 7.01 5.32 20.99
C SER A 257 8.20 6.29 20.99
N LEU A 258 9.03 6.29 19.94
CA LEU A 258 10.14 7.23 19.77
C LEU A 258 9.68 8.67 19.45
N ILE A 259 8.64 8.82 18.63
CA ILE A 259 8.01 10.12 18.29
C ILE A 259 7.39 10.77 19.55
N LEU A 260 6.64 10.00 20.33
CA LEU A 260 5.92 10.50 21.51
C LEU A 260 6.85 11.04 22.60
N GLY A 261 7.97 10.34 22.84
CA GLY A 261 8.97 10.77 23.81
C GLY A 261 9.83 9.66 24.45
N SER A 262 9.57 8.38 24.22
CA SER A 262 10.19 7.27 24.96
C SER A 262 11.71 7.16 24.76
N PRO A 263 12.51 6.97 25.82
CA PRO A 263 13.96 6.82 25.69
C PRO A 263 14.31 5.54 24.91
N PRO A 264 15.30 5.56 24.00
CA PRO A 264 15.60 4.41 23.13
C PRO A 264 15.83 3.09 23.87
N GLY A 265 16.44 3.11 25.06
CA GLY A 265 16.63 1.90 25.89
C GLY A 265 15.32 1.18 26.25
N LYS A 266 14.23 1.92 26.53
CA LYS A 266 12.90 1.32 26.77
C LYS A 266 12.34 0.68 25.51
N VAL A 267 12.56 1.31 24.35
CA VAL A 267 12.11 0.79 23.04
C VAL A 267 12.89 -0.47 22.67
N TYR A 268 14.21 -0.50 22.89
CA TYR A 268 15.04 -1.70 22.68
C TYR A 268 14.67 -2.86 23.61
N ALA A 269 14.35 -2.59 24.89
CA ALA A 269 13.87 -3.63 25.81
C ALA A 269 12.51 -4.22 25.38
N GLY A 270 11.58 -3.36 24.95
CA GLY A 270 10.30 -3.75 24.37
C GLY A 270 10.48 -4.62 23.10
N LEU A 271 11.26 -4.12 22.13
CA LEU A 271 11.58 -4.86 20.90
C LEU A 271 12.21 -6.22 21.20
N ARG A 272 13.23 -6.31 22.07
CA ARG A 272 13.87 -7.59 22.44
C ARG A 272 12.86 -8.59 23.02
N THR A 273 11.92 -8.12 23.84
CA THR A 273 10.87 -8.95 24.44
C THR A 273 9.88 -9.44 23.38
N VAL A 274 9.47 -8.56 22.46
CA VAL A 274 8.53 -8.89 21.38
C VAL A 274 9.18 -9.82 20.35
N SER A 275 10.41 -9.54 19.89
CA SER A 275 11.15 -10.41 18.96
C SER A 275 11.41 -11.81 19.53
N SER A 276 11.62 -11.93 20.84
CA SER A 276 11.71 -13.24 21.51
C SER A 276 10.39 -14.01 21.39
N ARG A 277 9.27 -13.38 21.75
CA ARG A 277 7.92 -13.97 21.64
C ARG A 277 7.52 -14.28 20.20
N MET A 278 7.91 -13.45 19.23
CA MET A 278 7.69 -13.72 17.80
C MET A 278 8.48 -14.94 17.33
N ARG A 279 9.74 -15.08 17.75
CA ARG A 279 10.57 -16.25 17.41
C ARG A 279 10.02 -17.55 18.01
N GLN A 280 9.50 -17.49 19.25
CA GLN A 280 8.82 -18.61 19.91
C GLN A 280 7.45 -18.97 19.30
N ARG A 281 6.90 -18.14 18.40
CA ARG A 281 5.65 -18.39 17.66
C ARG A 281 5.87 -18.70 16.18
N ALA A 282 7.13 -18.72 15.75
CA ALA A 282 7.56 -19.03 14.38
C ALA A 282 8.49 -20.28 14.36
N LEU A 283 8.42 -21.05 15.44
CA LEU A 283 8.91 -22.40 15.68
C LEU A 283 7.67 -23.24 16.03
#